data_AF-A0A946VAQ5-F1
#
_entry.id   AF-A0A946VAQ5-F1
#
_cell.length_a   1.000
_cell.length_b   1.000
_cell.length_c   1.000
_cell.angle_alpha   90.00
_cell.angle_beta   90.00
_cell.angle_gamma   90.00
#
_symmetry.space_group_name_H-M   'P 1'
#
loop_
_entity.id
_entity.type
_entity.pdbx_description
1 polymer ?
#
loop_
_entity_poly.entity_id
_entity_poly.type
_entity_poly.pdbx_seq_one_letter_code
_entity_poly.pdbx_strand_id
1 'polypeptide(L)'
;MNADEFYVRRAGILLHPTSLPSGVLDADADRWLEMLSAAGFGVWQVLPLGEPQSGLSPYQCISAFAINPALLNNYPAAEYSTEKFRTFCATNHWLKDYATFKLLHQRFDNAP
;
A
#
# COMPACT_ATOMS: atom_id res chain seq x y z
N MET A 1 -11.56 -14.97 -15.97
CA MET A 1 -12.57 -14.31 -15.13
C MET A 1 -13.90 -14.77 -15.67
N ASN A 2 -14.62 -15.64 -14.96
CA ASN A 2 -15.91 -16.17 -15.43
C ASN A 2 -16.98 -15.11 -15.20
N ALA A 3 -17.91 -14.96 -16.14
CA ALA A 3 -18.99 -13.97 -16.04
C ALA A 3 -19.79 -14.11 -14.72
N ASP A 4 -19.85 -15.31 -14.14
CA ASP A 4 -20.51 -15.59 -12.86
C ASP A 4 -19.90 -14.85 -11.65
N GLU A 5 -18.61 -14.50 -11.66
CA GLU A 5 -17.94 -13.87 -10.50
C GLU A 5 -18.49 -12.46 -10.19
N PHE A 6 -19.07 -11.79 -11.19
CA PHE A 6 -19.74 -10.49 -11.03
C PHE A 6 -21.17 -10.60 -10.49
N TYR A 7 -21.78 -11.79 -10.54
CA TYR A 7 -23.14 -12.03 -10.04
C TYR A 7 -23.19 -12.64 -8.64
N VAL A 8 -22.05 -13.05 -8.08
CA VAL A 8 -21.97 -13.53 -6.69
C VAL A 8 -22.18 -12.37 -5.71
N ARG A 9 -23.28 -12.42 -4.94
CA ARG A 9 -23.54 -11.49 -3.84
C ARG A 9 -22.46 -11.64 -2.78
N ARG A 10 -21.84 -10.52 -2.39
CA ARG A 10 -20.79 -10.47 -1.37
C ARG A 10 -21.00 -9.28 -0.45
N ALA A 11 -20.49 -9.39 0.77
CA ALA A 11 -20.38 -8.31 1.73
C ALA A 11 -18.90 -8.09 2.08
N GLY A 12 -18.58 -6.92 2.61
CA GLY A 12 -17.24 -6.57 3.03
C GLY A 12 -17.21 -5.52 4.11
N ILE A 13 -16.01 -5.27 4.62
CA ILE A 13 -15.75 -4.24 5.63
C ILE A 13 -14.75 -3.22 5.08
N LEU A 14 -15.02 -1.94 5.35
CA LEU A 14 -14.08 -0.84 5.16
C LEU A 14 -13.24 -0.67 6.42
N LEU A 15 -11.93 -0.89 6.31
CA LEU A 15 -10.97 -0.64 7.38
C LEU A 15 -9.61 -0.29 6.75
N HIS A 16 -9.04 0.87 7.06
CA HIS A 16 -7.71 1.20 6.57
C HIS A 16 -6.63 0.47 7.39
N PRO A 17 -5.48 0.04 6.81
CA PRO A 17 -4.43 -0.66 7.58
C PRO A 17 -3.90 0.13 8.77
N THR A 18 -3.90 1.47 8.71
CA THR A 18 -3.53 2.33 9.86
C THR A 18 -4.48 2.22 11.05
N SER A 19 -5.64 1.58 10.89
CA SER A 19 -6.61 1.31 11.95
C SER A 19 -6.47 -0.09 12.54
N LEU A 20 -5.56 -0.93 12.02
CA LEU A 20 -5.16 -2.16 12.67
C LEU A 20 -4.35 -1.84 13.94
N PRO A 21 -4.27 -2.76 14.93
CA PRO A 21 -3.54 -2.48 16.17
C PRO A 21 -2.05 -2.15 15.94
N SER A 22 -1.38 -2.82 14.99
CA SER A 22 -0.02 -2.52 14.56
C SER A 22 0.09 -1.28 13.65
N GLY A 23 -1.00 -0.87 13.01
CA GLY A 23 -1.04 0.21 12.02
C GLY A 23 -0.35 -0.10 10.69
N VAL A 24 0.11 -1.35 10.49
CA VAL A 24 0.91 -1.78 9.33
C VAL A 24 0.39 -3.09 8.74
N LEU A 25 0.90 -3.48 7.57
CA LEU A 25 0.60 -4.75 6.91
C LEU A 25 1.53 -5.85 7.43
N ASP A 26 1.14 -6.44 8.56
CA ASP A 26 1.86 -7.51 9.25
C ASP A 26 0.92 -8.62 9.76
N ALA A 27 1.33 -9.32 10.83
CA ALA A 27 0.52 -10.36 11.46
C ALA A 27 -0.86 -9.88 11.95
N ASP A 28 -1.06 -8.58 12.18
CA ASP A 28 -2.41 -8.05 12.47
C ASP A 28 -3.29 -8.02 11.22
N ALA A 29 -2.72 -7.76 10.05
CA ALA A 29 -3.44 -7.83 8.78
C ALA A 29 -3.83 -9.29 8.45
N ASP A 30 -2.95 -10.25 8.73
CA ASP A 30 -3.26 -11.68 8.59
C ASP A 30 -4.42 -12.09 9.51
N ARG A 31 -4.35 -11.72 10.80
CA ARG A 31 -5.43 -11.96 11.77
C ARG A 31 -6.75 -11.28 11.37
N TRP A 32 -6.67 -10.08 10.79
CA TRP A 32 -7.83 -9.37 10.25
C TRP A 32 -8.48 -10.13 9.08
N LEU A 33 -7.68 -10.64 8.14
CA LEU A 33 -8.17 -11.43 7.01
C LEU A 33 -8.79 -12.76 7.45
N GLU A 34 -8.19 -13.44 8.44
CA GLU A 34 -8.75 -14.65 9.06
C GLU A 34 -10.11 -14.36 9.69
N MET A 35 -10.22 -13.26 10.44
CA MET A 35 -11.49 -12.84 11.06
C MET A 35 -12.56 -12.50 10.01
N LEU A 36 -12.20 -11.74 8.97
CA LEU A 36 -13.12 -11.41 7.87
C LEU A 36 -13.67 -12.67 7.19
N SER A 37 -12.77 -13.61 6.87
CA SER A 37 -13.12 -14.89 6.26
C SER A 37 -14.03 -15.73 7.18
N ALA A 38 -13.68 -15.85 8.46
CA ALA A 38 -14.47 -16.59 9.44
C ALA A 38 -15.88 -15.99 9.65
N ALA A 39 -16.01 -14.67 9.51
CA ALA A 39 -17.28 -13.96 9.57
C ALA A 39 -18.10 -14.02 8.26
N GLY A 40 -17.57 -14.65 7.21
CA GLY A 40 -18.23 -14.79 5.90
C GLY A 40 -18.14 -13.54 5.00
N PHE A 41 -17.30 -12.56 5.35
CA PHE A 41 -17.03 -11.42 4.48
C PHE A 41 -16.00 -11.79 3.41
N GLY A 42 -16.26 -11.38 2.17
CA GLY A 42 -15.41 -11.70 1.01
C GLY A 42 -14.70 -10.49 0.40
N VAL A 43 -14.83 -9.31 1.01
CA VAL A 43 -14.27 -8.06 0.52
C VAL A 43 -13.68 -7.26 1.67
N TRP A 44 -12.43 -6.82 1.52
CA TRP A 44 -11.80 -5.80 2.35
C TRP A 44 -11.61 -4.54 1.52
N GLN A 45 -12.31 -3.46 1.91
CA GLN A 45 -12.15 -2.16 1.28
C GLN A 45 -11.17 -1.31 2.10
N VAL A 46 -10.31 -0.56 1.42
CA VAL A 46 -9.34 0.37 2.01
C VAL A 46 -9.46 1.76 1.39
N LEU A 47 -8.97 2.78 2.11
CA LEU A 47 -8.64 4.09 1.53
C LEU A 47 -7.35 3.98 0.68
N PRO A 48 -6.98 5.00 -0.12
CA PRO A 48 -5.74 4.93 -0.88
C PRO A 48 -4.52 4.73 0.04
N LEU A 49 -3.60 3.87 -0.40
CA LEU A 49 -2.45 3.42 0.41
C LEU A 49 -1.19 4.26 0.20
N GLY A 50 -1.25 5.34 -0.60
CA GLY A 50 -0.09 6.16 -0.92
C GLY A 50 0.34 7.05 0.24
N GLU A 51 1.60 7.52 0.21
CA GLU A 51 2.14 8.44 1.20
C GLU A 51 1.40 9.79 1.14
N PRO A 52 0.65 10.19 2.19
CA PRO A 52 -0.03 11.47 2.23
C PRO A 52 0.95 12.64 2.17
N GLN A 53 0.52 13.76 1.59
CA GLN A 53 1.17 15.05 1.75
C GLN A 53 1.00 15.55 3.21
N SER A 54 1.49 16.76 3.50
CA SER A 54 1.49 17.38 4.83
C SER A 54 0.10 17.45 5.51
N GLY A 55 -1.00 17.41 4.76
CA GLY A 55 -2.37 17.38 5.28
C GLY A 55 -2.84 16.02 5.82
N LEU A 56 -1.99 14.98 5.82
CA LEU A 56 -2.27 13.62 6.29
C LEU A 56 -3.46 12.89 5.63
N SER A 57 -4.07 13.49 4.61
CA SER A 57 -5.18 12.90 3.88
C SER A 57 -4.70 11.80 2.93
N PRO A 58 -5.23 10.56 3.01
CA PRO A 58 -4.89 9.50 2.06
C PRO A 58 -5.38 9.80 0.64
N TYR A 59 -6.19 10.85 0.44
CA TYR A 59 -6.62 11.29 -0.89
C TYR A 59 -5.70 12.34 -1.52
N GLN A 60 -4.67 12.79 -0.80
CA GLN A 60 -3.66 13.73 -1.30
C GLN A 60 -2.28 13.11 -1.20
N CYS A 61 -2.01 12.11 -2.02
CA CYS A 61 -0.72 11.44 -2.05
C CYS A 61 0.32 12.19 -2.90
N ILE A 62 1.59 12.01 -2.57
CA ILE A 62 2.72 12.51 -3.40
C ILE A 62 2.95 11.69 -4.68
N SER A 63 2.29 10.54 -4.81
CA SER A 63 2.35 9.66 -5.97
C SER A 63 1.02 8.92 -6.12
N ALA A 64 0.59 8.72 -7.36
CA ALA A 64 -0.57 7.88 -7.68
C ALA A 64 -0.25 6.37 -7.64
N PHE A 65 1.03 6.00 -7.59
CA PHE A 65 1.49 4.61 -7.71
C PHE A 65 2.19 4.08 -6.45
N ALA A 66 2.98 4.92 -5.77
CA ALA A 66 3.79 4.48 -4.65
C ALA A 66 2.93 4.26 -3.40
N ILE A 67 3.16 3.15 -2.70
CA ILE A 67 2.60 2.88 -1.37
C ILE A 67 3.35 3.70 -0.30
N ASN A 68 2.66 4.08 0.78
CA ASN A 68 3.29 4.66 1.96
C ASN A 68 4.21 3.63 2.64
N PRO A 69 5.54 3.85 2.69
CA PRO A 69 6.46 2.92 3.33
C PRO A 69 6.18 2.69 4.83
N ALA A 70 5.50 3.63 5.50
CA ALA A 70 5.11 3.48 6.90
C ALA A 70 4.09 2.36 7.13
N LEU A 71 3.44 1.84 6.09
CA LEU A 71 2.54 0.68 6.17
C LEU A 71 3.29 -0.66 6.16
N LEU A 72 4.61 -0.66 6.00
CA LEU A 72 5.42 -1.86 5.94
C LEU A 72 6.16 -2.05 7.27
N ASN A 73 5.90 -3.18 7.95
CA ASN A 73 6.46 -3.49 9.27
C ASN A 73 8.00 -3.43 9.32
N ASN A 74 8.66 -3.95 8.28
CA ASN A 74 10.13 -4.05 8.20
C ASN A 74 10.67 -3.24 7.01
N TYR A 75 10.44 -1.93 6.97
CA TYR A 75 11.03 -1.08 5.92
C TYR A 75 12.26 -0.31 6.44
N PRO A 76 13.43 -0.40 5.75
CA PRO A 76 13.70 -1.24 4.59
C PRO A 76 13.79 -2.74 4.94
N ALA A 77 13.40 -3.61 4.01
CA ALA A 77 13.43 -5.06 4.22
C ALA A 77 14.85 -5.56 4.52
N ALA A 78 14.98 -6.44 5.51
CA ALA A 78 16.26 -6.98 5.94
C ALA A 78 16.99 -7.74 4.82
N GLU A 79 16.25 -8.42 3.94
CA GLU A 79 16.80 -9.14 2.79
C GLU A 79 15.89 -9.03 1.57
N TYR A 80 16.48 -8.75 0.41
CA TYR A 80 15.82 -8.88 -0.88
C TYR A 80 16.82 -9.42 -1.91
N SER A 81 16.33 -10.25 -2.84
CA SER A 81 17.16 -10.67 -3.97
C SER A 81 17.47 -9.47 -4.86
N THR A 82 18.76 -9.24 -5.14
CA THR A 82 19.21 -8.20 -6.07
C THR A 82 18.56 -8.34 -7.45
N GLU A 83 18.32 -9.57 -7.89
CA GLU A 83 17.65 -9.85 -9.16
C GLU A 83 16.18 -9.40 -9.13
N LYS A 84 15.42 -9.79 -8.10
CA LYS A 84 14.01 -9.36 -7.95
C LYS A 84 13.91 -7.83 -7.88
N PHE A 85 14.82 -7.19 -7.15
CA PHE A 85 14.87 -5.74 -7.05
C PHE A 85 15.15 -5.08 -8.41
N ARG A 86 16.15 -5.56 -9.16
CA ARG A 86 16.46 -5.05 -10.51
C ARG A 86 15.28 -5.24 -11.47
N THR A 87 14.64 -6.40 -11.44
CA THR A 87 13.45 -6.67 -12.25
C THR A 87 12.32 -5.72 -11.90
N PHE A 88 12.03 -5.52 -10.61
CA PHE A 88 11.01 -4.55 -10.18
C PHE A 88 11.33 -3.13 -10.69
N CYS A 89 12.58 -2.69 -10.58
CA CYS A 89 12.99 -1.38 -11.08
C CYS A 89 12.87 -1.25 -12.60
N ALA A 90 13.11 -2.33 -13.36
CA ALA A 90 13.02 -2.32 -14.82
C ALA A 90 11.57 -2.38 -15.35
N THR A 91 10.65 -2.99 -14.60
CA THR A 91 9.25 -3.17 -15.05
C THR A 91 8.33 -2.03 -14.65
N ASN A 92 8.67 -1.23 -13.64
CA ASN A 92 7.84 -0.15 -13.13
C ASN A 92 8.24 1.20 -13.73
N HIS A 93 7.57 1.60 -14.81
CA HIS A 93 7.83 2.86 -15.54
C HIS A 93 7.76 4.13 -14.66
N TRP A 94 6.92 4.14 -13.62
CA TRP A 94 6.72 5.27 -12.71
C TRP A 94 7.82 5.41 -11.65
N LEU A 95 8.59 4.34 -11.39
CA LEU A 95 9.45 4.27 -10.21
C LEU A 95 10.63 5.23 -10.26
N LYS A 96 11.24 5.38 -11.44
CA LYS A 96 12.40 6.27 -11.63
C LYS A 96 12.02 7.73 -11.36
N ASP A 97 10.87 8.16 -11.86
CA ASP A 97 10.39 9.53 -11.69
C ASP A 97 10.02 9.78 -10.23
N TYR A 98 9.33 8.83 -9.58
CA TYR A 98 9.03 8.90 -8.15
C TYR A 98 10.29 8.98 -7.28
N ALA A 99 11.28 8.12 -7.52
CA ALA A 99 12.55 8.14 -6.78
C ALA A 99 13.31 9.46 -6.99
N THR A 100 13.36 9.95 -8.23
CA THR A 100 14.00 11.23 -8.57
C THR A 100 13.28 12.38 -7.85
N PHE A 101 11.95 12.41 -7.88
CA PHE A 101 11.12 13.38 -7.16
C PHE A 101 11.43 13.39 -5.66
N LYS A 102 11.45 12.22 -5.00
CA LYS A 102 11.78 12.13 -3.56
C LYS A 102 13.18 12.65 -3.25
N LEU A 103 14.16 12.31 -4.08
CA LEU A 103 15.55 12.77 -3.92
C LEU A 103 15.67 14.29 -4.08
N LEU A 104 14.98 14.87 -5.06
CA LEU A 104 14.96 16.33 -5.25
C LEU A 104 14.29 17.02 -4.06
N HIS A 105 13.13 16.53 -3.62
CA HIS A 105 12.44 17.05 -2.43
C HIS A 105 13.31 17.01 -1.18
N GLN A 106 14.06 15.92 -0.96
CA GLN A 106 15.01 15.82 0.15
C GLN A 106 16.17 16.79 0.01
N ARG A 107 16.71 16.96 -1.20
CA ARG A 107 17.84 17.85 -1.46
C ARG A 107 17.50 19.33 -1.28
N PHE A 108 16.24 19.71 -1.51
CA PHE A 108 15.78 21.10 -1.48
C PHE A 108 14.81 21.37 -0.31
N ASP A 109 14.83 20.57 0.76
CA ASP A 109 14.02 20.75 1.97
C ASP A 109 12.51 20.94 1.71
N ASN A 110 11.97 20.23 0.72
CA ASN A 110 10.59 20.36 0.23
C ASN A 110 10.19 21.77 -0.25
N ALA A 111 11.16 22.59 -0.67
CA ALA A 111 10.89 23.84 -1.35
C ALA A 111 10.09 23.59 -2.66
N PRO A 112 9.17 24.49 -3.03
CA PRO A 112 8.41 24.40 -4.26
C PRO A 112 9.28 24.58 -5.53
#